data_AF-A0A2G8KKV6-F1
#
_entry.id   AF-A0A2G8KKV6-F1
#
_cell.length_a   1.000
_cell.length_b   1.000
_cell.length_c   1.000
_cell.angle_alpha   90.00
_cell.angle_beta   90.00
_cell.angle_gamma   90.00
#
_symmetry.space_group_name_H-M   'P 1'
#
loop_
_entity.id
_entity.type
_entity.pdbx_description
1 polymer ?
#
loop_
_entity_poly.entity_id
_entity_poly.type
_entity_poly.pdbx_seq_one_letter_code
_entity_poly.pdbx_strand_id
1 'polypeptide(L)' 'FVSPGLRSKKVLLTASGKCKLYDFVSVENAKEWTELIWNENVPFQWMPPEFLLLETISAAGDVWSFGVLLWEIFSYGIGI' A
#
# COMPACT_ATOMS: atom_id res chain seq x y z
N PHE A 1 -13.06 -3.98 1.46
CA PHE A 1 -11.66 -4.37 1.27
C PHE A 1 -10.79 -3.15 1.48
N VAL A 2 -9.58 -3.36 1.97
CA VAL A 2 -8.51 -2.38 2.11
C VAL A 2 -7.29 -2.86 1.32
N SER A 3 -6.41 -1.95 0.90
CA SER A 3 -5.19 -2.24 0.14
C SER A 3 -3.97 -1.59 0.82
N PRO A 4 -3.59 -2.12 2.00
CA PRO A 4 -2.53 -1.52 2.80
C PRO A 4 -1.18 -1.57 2.08
N GLY A 5 -0.44 -0.46 2.17
CA GLY A 5 0.90 -0.36 1.57
C GLY A 5 0.91 -0.37 0.04
N LEU A 6 -0.18 0.09 -0.59
CA LEU A 6 -0.27 0.28 -2.03
C LEU A 6 0.93 1.10 -2.55
N ARG A 7 1.66 0.53 -3.51
CA ARG A 7 2.85 1.06 -4.16
C ARG A 7 2.93 0.53 -5.59
N SER A 8 3.82 1.06 -6.41
CA SER A 8 4.07 0.61 -7.80
C SER A 8 4.29 -0.90 -7.89
N LYS A 9 4.97 -1.50 -6.91
CA LYS A 9 5.17 -2.96 -6.81
C LYS A 9 3.86 -3.76 -6.71
N LYS A 10 2.79 -3.17 -6.16
CA LYS A 10 1.46 -3.78 -6.04
C LYS A 10 0.55 -3.50 -7.27
N VAL A 11 1.12 -2.95 -8.36
CA VAL A 11 0.41 -2.70 -9.62
C VAL A 11 0.98 -3.59 -10.73
N LEU A 12 0.14 -4.46 -11.27
CA LEU A 12 0.46 -5.29 -12.43
C LEU A 12 0.08 -4.57 -13.73
N LEU A 13 0.90 -4.71 -14.75
CA LEU A 13 0.66 -4.15 -16.08
C LEU A 13 0.45 -5.27 -17.10
N THR A 14 -0.66 -5.25 -17.83
CA THR A 14 -0.88 -6.18 -18.94
C THR A 14 -0.09 -5.75 -20.18
N ALA A 15 0.13 -6.68 -21.11
CA ALA A 15 0.71 -6.36 -22.43
C ALA A 15 -0.10 -5.31 -23.21
N SER A 16 -1.39 -5.18 -22.93
CA SER A 16 -2.28 -4.15 -23.50
C SER A 16 -2.26 -2.81 -22.75
N GLY A 17 -1.35 -2.63 -21.79
CA GLY A 17 -1.20 -1.38 -21.02
C GLY A 17 -2.26 -1.16 -19.95
N LYS A 18 -3.00 -2.20 -19.53
CA LYS A 18 -4.00 -2.08 -18.44
C LYS A 18 -3.33 -2.34 -17.09
N CYS A 19 -3.53 -1.42 -16.14
CA CYS A 19 -3.09 -1.59 -14.76
C CYS A 19 -4.11 -2.40 -13.95
N LYS A 20 -3.64 -3.31 -13.10
CA LYS A 20 -4.45 -4.07 -12.15
C LYS A 20 -3.79 -4.10 -10.79
N LEU A 21 -4.55 -3.77 -9.76
CA LEU A 21 -4.12 -3.89 -8.37
C LEU A 21 -4.29 -5.34 -7.89
N TYR A 22 -3.47 -5.76 -6.94
CA TYR A 22 -3.61 -7.03 -6.23
C TYR A 22 -3.34 -6.82 -4.73
N ASP A 23 -3.39 -7.90 -3.95
CA ASP A 23 -3.06 -7.88 -2.51
C ASP A 23 -4.06 -7.08 -1.66
N PHE A 24 -5.34 -7.36 -1.88
CA PHE A 24 -6.44 -6.77 -1.12
C PHE A 24 -6.77 -7.61 0.11
N VAL A 25 -7.12 -6.92 1.19
CA VAL A 25 -7.45 -7.51 2.49
C VAL A 25 -8.90 -7.21 2.83
N SER A 26 -9.62 -8.17 3.41
CA SER A 26 -10.95 -7.91 3.96
C SER A 26 -10.83 -7.05 5.22
N VAL A 27 -11.82 -6.20 5.49
CA VAL A 27 -11.74 -5.30 6.66
C VAL A 27 -11.78 -6.12 7.96
N GLU A 28 -12.51 -7.23 7.94
CA GLU A 28 -12.65 -8.17 9.06
C GLU A 28 -11.31 -8.81 9.44
N ASN A 29 -10.45 -9.11 8.46
CA ASN A 29 -9.16 -9.75 8.67
C ASN A 29 -7.99 -8.76 8.74
N ALA A 30 -8.25 -7.46 8.62
CA ALA A 30 -7.21 -6.44 8.53
C ALA A 30 -6.21 -6.53 9.69
N LYS A 31 -6.67 -6.77 10.92
CA LYS A 31 -5.81 -6.89 12.10
C LYS A 31 -4.78 -8.01 12.00
N GLU A 32 -5.09 -9.11 11.32
CA GLU A 32 -4.17 -10.25 11.14
C GLU A 32 -3.06 -9.92 10.12
N TRP A 33 -3.27 -8.90 9.29
CA TRP A 33 -2.32 -8.46 8.27
C TRP A 33 -1.30 -7.43 8.75
N THR A 34 -1.42 -6.93 9.99
CA THR A 34 -0.47 -5.94 10.53
C THR A 34 0.95 -6.49 10.58
N GLU A 35 1.13 -7.72 11.04
CA GLU A 35 2.43 -8.40 11.08
C GLU A 35 3.02 -8.63 9.69
N LEU A 36 2.18 -8.99 8.70
CA LEU A 36 2.60 -9.16 7.32
C LEU A 36 3.12 -7.85 6.73
N ILE A 37 2.41 -6.74 6.95
CA ILE A 37 2.81 -5.41 6.48
C ILE A 37 4.11 -4.97 7.17
N TRP A 38 4.29 -5.28 8.46
CA TRP A 38 5.57 -5.00 9.12
C TRP A 38 6.74 -5.76 8.49
N ASN A 39 6.50 -6.99 8.05
CA ASN A 39 7.50 -7.83 7.40
C ASN A 39 7.75 -7.47 5.91
N GLU A 40 6.91 -6.63 5.28
CA GLU A 40 7.07 -6.19 3.88
C GLU A 40 8.24 -5.21 3.64
N ASN A 41 8.98 -4.82 4.69
CA ASN A 41 10.07 -3.83 4.63
C ASN A 41 9.65 -2.55 3.90
N VAL A 42 8.46 -2.04 4.22
CA VAL A 42 7.98 -0.76 3.71
C VAL A 42 8.72 0.35 4.46
N PRO A 43 9.37 1.31 3.77
CA PRO A 43 9.93 2.50 4.41
C PRO A 43 8.88 3.22 5.27
N PHE A 44 9.25 3.63 6.48
CA PHE A 44 8.31 4.28 7.41
C PHE A 44 7.66 5.53 6.82
N GLN A 45 8.35 6.27 5.94
CA GLN A 45 7.82 7.46 5.27
C GLN A 45 6.65 7.15 4.33
N TRP A 46 6.49 5.89 3.92
CA TRP A 46 5.41 5.45 3.04
C TRP A 46 4.25 4.82 3.78
N MET A 47 4.36 4.67 5.10
CA MET A 47 3.31 4.10 5.92
C MET A 47 2.40 5.20 6.47
N PRO A 48 1.08 4.98 6.48
CA PRO A 48 0.16 5.94 7.07
C PRO A 48 0.42 6.12 8.57
N PRO A 49 0.26 7.33 9.12
CA PRO A 49 0.59 7.63 10.51
C PRO A 49 -0.22 6.79 11.51
N GLU A 50 -1.50 6.51 11.21
CA GLU A 50 -2.34 5.65 12.05
C GLU A 50 -1.86 4.19 12.08
N PHE A 51 -1.21 3.71 11.02
CA PHE A 51 -0.60 2.38 11.04
C PHE A 51 0.67 2.38 11.89
N LEU A 52 1.53 3.38 11.74
CA LEU A 52 2.76 3.52 12.53
C LEU A 52 2.50 3.64 14.04
N LEU A 53 1.42 4.32 14.43
CA LEU A 53 1.13 4.66 15.83
C LEU A 53 0.19 3.66 16.51
N LEU A 54 -0.77 3.11 15.77
CA LEU A 54 -1.89 2.33 16.32
C LEU A 54 -2.07 0.97 15.63
N GLU A 55 -1.17 0.60 14.71
CA GLU A 55 -1.25 -0.62 13.90
C GLU A 55 -2.61 -0.79 13.21
N THR A 56 -3.25 0.35 12.89
CA THR A 56 -4.59 0.37 12.34
C THR A 56 -4.52 0.43 10.82
N ILE A 57 -5.07 -0.60 10.16
CA ILE A 57 -5.30 -0.58 8.72
C ILE A 57 -6.70 -0.01 8.48
N SER A 58 -6.79 0.99 7.62
CA SER A 58 -8.03 1.70 7.36
C SER A 58 -8.12 2.13 5.89
N ALA A 59 -9.33 2.46 5.45
CA ALA A 59 -9.53 3.05 4.13
C ALA A 59 -8.84 4.42 3.98
N ALA A 60 -8.63 5.17 5.07
CA ALA A 60 -7.86 6.41 5.03
C ALA A 60 -6.36 6.14 4.79
N GLY A 61 -5.84 5.05 5.35
CA GLY A 61 -4.48 4.58 5.11
C GLY A 61 -4.26 4.12 3.67
N ASP A 62 -5.30 3.59 3.01
CA ASP A 62 -5.27 3.31 1.57
C ASP A 62 -5.17 4.59 0.74
N VAL A 63 -5.84 5.68 1.15
CA VAL A 63 -5.71 6.99 0.49
C VAL A 63 -4.29 7.53 0.63
N TRP A 64 -3.68 7.39 1.81
CA TRP A 64 -2.26 7.73 2.01
C TRP A 64 -1.35 6.92 1.08
N SER A 65 -1.53 5.59 1.06
CA SER A 65 -0.74 4.69 0.23
C SER A 65 -0.94 4.96 -1.26
N PHE A 66 -2.14 5.35 -1.69
CA PHE A 66 -2.38 5.82 -3.06
C PHE A 66 -1.56 7.08 -3.39
N GLY A 67 -1.40 8.00 -2.44
CA GLY A 67 -0.48 9.13 -2.58
C GLY A 67 0.97 8.70 -2.80
N VAL A 68 1.44 7.69 -2.07
CA VAL A 68 2.77 7.08 -2.28
C VAL A 68 2.88 6.47 -3.68
N LEU A 69 1.87 5.73 -4.14
CA LEU A 69 1.84 5.19 -5.50
C LEU A 69 1.95 6.30 -6.56
N LEU A 70 1.18 7.39 -6.41
CA LEU A 70 1.29 8.53 -7.33
C LEU A 70 2.70 9.13 -7.30
N TRP A 71 3.29 9.28 -6.12
CA TRP A 71 4.65 9.80 -5.98
C TRP A 71 5.68 8.91 -6.68
N GLU A 72 5.60 7.58 -6.53
CA GLU A 72 6.46 6.64 -7.24
C GLU A 72 6.26 6.73 -8.76
N ILE A 73 5.01 6.85 -9.25
CA ILE A 73 4.73 6.98 -10.69
C ILE A 73 5.35 8.26 -11.26
N PHE A 74 5.12 9.40 -10.63
CA PHE A 74 5.62 10.69 -11.12
C PHE A 74 7.12 10.90 -10.88
N SER A 75 7.71 10.11 -9.98
CA SER A 75 9.16 10.05 -9.76
C SER A 75 9.83 8.95 -10.58
N TYR A 76 9.15 8.37 -11.58
CA TYR A 76 9.68 7.32 -12.47
C TYR A 76 10.18 6.06 -11.72
N GLY A 77 9.50 5.69 -10.66
CA GLY A 77 9.80 4.50 -9.85
C GLY A 77 10.97 4.67 -8.88
N ILE A 78 11.45 5.90 -8.66
CA ILE A 78 12.37 6.18 -7.57
C ILE A 78 11.66 5.80 -6.27
N GLY A 79 12.24 4.83 -5.56
CA GLY A 79 11.93 4.58 -4.16
C GLY A 79 12.97 5.28 -3.28
N ILE A 80 12.54 5.86 -2.15
CA ILE A 80 13.46 6.37 -1.12
C ILE A 80 13.72 5.25 -0.12
#